data_AF-A0A483R3U8-F1
#
_entry.id   AF-A0A483R3U8-F1
#
_cell.length_a   1.000
_cell.length_b   1.000
_cell.length_c   1.000
_cell.angle_alpha   90.00
_cell.angle_beta   90.00
_cell.angle_gamma   90.00
#
_symmetry.space_group_name_H-M   'P 1'
#
loop_
_entity.id
_entity.type
_entity.pdbx_description
1 polymer ?
#
loop_
_entity_poly.entity_id
_entity_poly.type
_entity_poly.pdbx_seq_one_letter_code
_entity_poly.pdbx_strand_id
1 'polypeptide(L)' 'ECLNIHWFLSLEDAQDKLDNWRREYNHERTHSSLNDMAPAEFIRSLRKDEDL' A
#
# COMPACT_ATOMS: atom_id res chain seq x y z
N GLU A 1 -5.42 2.49 8.04
CA GLU A 1 -4.90 3.88 8.00
C GLU A 1 -5.70 4.69 7.00
N CYS A 2 -5.99 5.97 7.27
CA CYS A 2 -6.68 6.84 6.31
C CYS A 2 -5.70 7.87 5.72
N LEU A 3 -5.81 8.11 4.41
CA LEU A 3 -5.14 9.24 3.76
C LEU A 3 -5.79 10.52 4.29
N ASN A 4 -5.09 11.24 5.16
CA ASN A 4 -5.57 12.48 5.75
C ASN A 4 -5.63 13.58 4.67
N ILE A 5 -6.55 14.52 4.84
CA ILE A 5 -7.11 15.43 3.84
C ILE A 5 -6.00 16.24 3.14
N HIS A 6 -5.59 15.81 1.95
CA HIS A 6 -4.75 16.61 1.07
C HIS A 6 -5.64 17.51 0.22
N TRP A 7 -5.48 18.83 0.38
CA TRP A 7 -6.01 19.79 -0.57
C TRP A 7 -5.26 19.58 -1.89
N PHE A 8 -5.94 19.02 -2.88
CA PHE A 8 -5.37 18.80 -4.20
C PHE A 8 -5.34 20.13 -4.96
N LEU A 9 -4.16 20.50 -5.47
CA LEU A 9 -3.99 21.74 -6.23
C LEU A 9 -4.55 21.61 -7.66
N SER A 10 -4.61 20.37 -8.19
CA SER A 10 -5.20 19.99 -9.48
C SER A 10 -5.55 18.49 -9.50
N LEU A 11 -6.28 18.03 -10.52
CA LEU A 11 -6.56 16.59 -10.73
C LEU A 11 -5.29 15.78 -11.00
N GLU A 12 -4.31 16.37 -11.68
CA GLU A 12 -3.00 15.75 -11.97
C GLU A 12 -2.20 15.54 -10.68
N ASP A 13 -2.10 16.59 -9.84
CA ASP A 13 -1.45 16.52 -8.54
C ASP A 13 -2.15 15.51 -7.59
N ALA A 14 -3.46 15.33 -7.73
CA ALA A 14 -4.19 14.28 -7.01
C ALA A 14 -3.82 12.87 -7.47
N GLN A 15 -3.71 12.65 -8.78
CA GLN A 15 -3.33 11.36 -9.34
C GLN A 15 -1.93 10.97 -8.92
N ASP A 16 -0.96 11.88 -9.06
CA ASP A 16 0.43 11.62 -8.68
C ASP A 16 0.57 11.27 -7.19
N LYS A 17 -0.12 12.02 -6.32
CA LYS A 17 -0.12 11.75 -4.88
C LYS A 17 -0.78 10.43 -4.53
N LEU A 18 -1.90 10.10 -5.18
CA LEU A 18 -2.59 8.83 -4.95
C LEU A 18 -1.76 7.64 -5.43
N ASP A 19 -1.12 7.74 -6.59
CA ASP A 19 -0.28 6.66 -7.11
C ASP A 19 0.97 6.46 -6.26
N ASN A 20 1.61 7.54 -5.81
CA ASN A 20 2.73 7.44 -4.88
C ASN A 20 2.28 6.82 -3.55
N TRP A 21 1.16 7.27 -2.98
CA TRP A 21 0.62 6.70 -1.75
C TRP A 21 0.25 5.22 -1.91
N ARG A 22 -0.34 4.83 -3.04
CA ARG A 22 -0.69 3.45 -3.34
C ARG A 22 0.57 2.57 -3.39
N ARG A 23 1.67 3.07 -3.97
CA ARG A 23 2.94 2.35 -4.01
C ARG A 23 3.47 2.14 -2.60
N GLU A 24 3.56 3.21 -1.81
CA GLU A 24 4.06 3.14 -0.43
C GLU A 24 3.21 2.21 0.44
N TYR A 25 1.88 2.32 0.37
CA TYR A 25 0.96 1.50 1.17
C TYR A 25 1.10 0.00 0.87
N ASN A 26 1.24 -0.35 -0.41
CA ASN A 26 1.28 -1.74 -0.84
C ASN A 26 2.66 -2.39 -0.71
N HIS A 27 3.74 -1.62 -0.76
CA HIS A 27 5.10 -2.16 -0.84
C HIS A 27 5.99 -1.83 0.35
N GLU A 28 5.71 -0.74 1.07
CA GLU A 28 6.63 -0.20 2.07
C GLU A 28 5.99 -0.17 3.47
N ARG A 29 4.69 0.11 3.57
CA ARG A 29 4.00 0.13 4.87
C ARG A 29 3.65 -1.26 5.35
N THR A 30 4.14 -1.58 6.53
CA THR A 30 3.81 -2.78 7.28
C THR A 30 2.47 -2.63 8.01
N HIS A 31 1.65 -3.67 8.00
CA HIS A 31 0.35 -3.66 8.67
C HIS A 31 0.34 -4.72 9.77
N SER A 32 0.00 -4.33 11.00
CA SER A 32 -0.04 -5.26 12.14
C SER A 32 -1.07 -6.38 11.97
N SER A 33 -2.16 -6.12 11.22
CA SER A 33 -3.13 -7.16 10.83
C SER A 33 -2.57 -8.16 9.81
N LEU A 34 -1.46 -7.83 9.15
CA LEU A 34 -0.72 -8.69 8.23
C LEU A 34 0.58 -9.20 8.87
N ASN A 35 0.62 -9.31 10.20
CA ASN A 35 1.81 -9.74 10.94
C ASN A 35 3.04 -8.85 10.66
N ASP A 36 2.81 -7.53 10.65
CA ASP A 36 3.81 -6.50 10.38
C ASP A 36 4.50 -6.64 9.01
N MET A 37 3.81 -7.23 8.02
CA MET A 37 4.28 -7.29 6.63
C MET A 37 3.60 -6.22 5.77
N ALA A 38 4.29 -5.80 4.71
CA ALA A 38 3.64 -5.02 3.66
C ALA A 38 2.66 -5.91 2.87
N PRO A 39 1.59 -5.35 2.27
CA PRO A 39 0.60 -6.15 1.54
C PRO A 39 1.21 -6.98 0.40
N ALA A 40 2.20 -6.44 -0.32
CA ALA A 40 2.91 -7.17 -1.36
C ALA A 40 3.71 -8.36 -0.81
N GLU A 41 4.32 -8.21 0.37
CA GLU A 41 5.06 -9.29 1.03
C GLU A 41 4.12 -10.38 1.53
N PHE A 42 2.99 -9.98 2.11
CA PHE A 42 1.95 -10.91 2.55
C PHE A 42 1.36 -11.73 1.38
N ILE A 43 1.07 -11.10 0.24
CA ILE A 43 0.63 -11.83 -0.96
C ILE A 43 1.72 -12.82 -1.43
N ARG A 44 2.99 -12.42 -1.34
CA ARG A 44 4.12 -13.29 -1.71
C ARG A 44 4.27 -14.47 -0.75
N SER A 45 4.04 -14.28 0.55
CA SER A 45 4.06 -15.38 1.52
C SER A 45 2.91 -16.34 1.29
N LEU A 46 1.69 -15.83 1.06
CA LEU A 46 0.52 -16.66 0.77
C LEU A 46 0.72 -17.55 -0.46
N ARG A 47 1.26 -17.00 -1.56
CA ARG A 47 1.55 -17.79 -2.77
C ARG A 47 2.56 -18.90 -2.51
N LYS A 48 3.56 -18.66 -1.65
CA LYS A 48 4.54 -19.66 -1.25
C LYS A 48 3.93 -20.81 -0.44
N ASP A 49 2.92 -20.52 0.37
CA ASP A 49 2.18 -21.53 1.14
C ASP A 49 1.23 -22.34 0.24
N GLU A 50 0.68 -21.77 -0.84
CA GLU A 50 -0.15 -22.51 -1.81
C GLU A 50 0.66 -23.47 -2.71
N ASP A 51 1.94 -23.20 -2.93
CA ASP A 51 2.85 -24.03 -3.72
C ASP A 51 3.42 -25.25 -2.93
N LEU A 52 3.09 -25.39 -1.65
CA LEU A 52 3.52 -26.47 -0.73
C LEU A 52 2.41 -27.50 -0.47
#